data_AF-A0A1V1WQG7-F1
#
_entry.id   AF-A0A1V1WQG7-F1
#
_cell.length_a   1.000
_cell.length_b   1.000
_cell.length_c   1.000
_cell.angle_alpha   90.00
_cell.angle_beta   90.00
_cell.angle_gamma   90.00
#
_symmetry.space_group_name_H-M   'P 1'
#
loop_
_entity.id
_entity.type
_entity.pdbx_description
1 polymer ?
#
loop_
_entity_poly.entity_id
_entity_poly.type
_entity_poly.pdbx_seq_one_letter_code
_entity_poly.pdbx_strand_id
1 'polypeptide(L)'
;EPLLYPDLRALINALPRFSVRKVLLTNGTLIRKQDVSMLSHFDEIQFSLDGLKGGHEALRGPWTFDQTVRGIEIVREKGISISIATMVHRHNLKKFDRLAKWIEGLEPTEWNIDVPCATGRLSENPEFWVTPEEGAPFLRYATGGSYHGTDEPFACGYHLCTVTAEGDVLKCGFYTEEPLGSLQDGLEVAWKQSKPLPISQLECDPCPSLSDCKGGCRFRALSLKGKDPVMCALYGHKATQT
;
A
#
# COMPACT_ATOMS: atom_id res chain seq x y z
N GLU A 1 2.13 -11.56 6.88
CA GLU A 1 1.93 -12.50 5.76
C GLU A 1 0.67 -13.30 6.02
N PRO A 2 -0.45 -13.02 5.33
CA PRO A 2 -1.72 -13.70 5.58
C PRO A 2 -1.69 -15.20 5.31
N LEU A 3 -0.81 -15.68 4.42
CA LEU A 3 -0.67 -17.11 4.13
C LEU A 3 -0.11 -17.95 5.28
N LEU A 4 0.38 -17.30 6.35
CA LEU A 4 0.79 -17.97 7.59
C LEU A 4 -0.35 -18.10 8.61
N TYR A 5 -1.51 -17.51 8.36
CA TYR A 5 -2.62 -17.54 9.30
C TYR A 5 -3.18 -18.97 9.42
N PRO A 6 -3.18 -19.60 10.62
CA PRO A 6 -3.56 -21.02 10.76
C PRO A 6 -4.99 -21.32 10.28
N ASP A 7 -5.91 -20.39 10.48
CA ASP A 7 -7.32 -20.55 10.13
C ASP A 7 -7.69 -19.89 8.79
N LEU A 8 -6.70 -19.61 7.93
CA LEU A 8 -6.92 -18.97 6.63
C LEU A 8 -7.98 -19.69 5.79
N ARG A 9 -7.99 -21.03 5.82
CA ARG A 9 -8.97 -21.82 5.07
C ARG A 9 -10.39 -21.58 5.56
N ALA A 10 -10.59 -21.46 6.89
CA ALA A 10 -11.90 -21.16 7.46
C ALA A 10 -12.36 -19.75 7.08
N LEU A 11 -11.44 -18.76 7.12
CA LEU A 11 -11.70 -17.40 6.66
C LEU A 11 -12.15 -17.38 5.19
N ILE A 12 -11.39 -18.04 4.32
CA ILE A 12 -11.65 -18.07 2.87
C ILE A 12 -12.98 -18.73 2.54
N ASN A 13 -13.28 -19.87 3.17
CA ASN A 13 -14.58 -20.54 2.99
C ASN A 13 -15.76 -19.66 3.40
N ALA A 14 -15.52 -18.66 4.26
CA ALA A 14 -16.53 -17.74 4.71
C ALA A 14 -16.61 -16.45 3.87
N LEU A 15 -15.68 -16.19 2.94
CA LEU A 15 -15.70 -15.00 2.07
C LEU A 15 -16.90 -14.94 1.11
N PRO A 16 -17.40 -16.05 0.53
CA PRO A 16 -18.51 -16.00 -0.43
C PRO A 16 -19.81 -15.38 0.10
N ARG A 17 -20.01 -15.34 1.41
CA ARG A 17 -21.22 -14.72 2.02
C ARG A 17 -21.22 -13.19 1.95
N PHE A 18 -20.10 -12.57 1.61
CA PHE A 18 -19.97 -11.11 1.53
C PHE A 18 -19.90 -10.65 0.08
N SER A 19 -20.80 -9.75 -0.29
CA SER A 19 -20.84 -9.12 -1.63
C SER A 19 -19.90 -7.91 -1.71
N VAL A 20 -18.62 -8.14 -1.40
CA VAL A 20 -17.54 -7.14 -1.49
C VAL A 20 -16.40 -7.69 -2.35
N ARG A 21 -15.63 -6.80 -2.98
CA ARG A 21 -14.35 -7.16 -3.65
C ARG A 21 -13.37 -7.63 -2.58
N LYS A 22 -12.81 -8.83 -2.74
CA LYS A 22 -11.80 -9.40 -1.83
C LYS A 22 -10.45 -9.38 -2.52
N VAL A 23 -9.48 -8.72 -1.89
CA VAL A 23 -8.09 -8.65 -2.37
C VAL A 23 -7.18 -9.26 -1.32
N LEU A 24 -6.33 -10.20 -1.71
CA LEU A 24 -5.29 -10.75 -0.83
C LEU A 24 -3.97 -10.03 -1.06
N LEU A 25 -3.40 -9.44 -0.01
CA LEU A 25 -2.06 -8.83 -0.06
C LEU A 25 -1.03 -9.81 0.52
N THR A 26 -0.05 -10.24 -0.29
CA THR A 26 0.93 -11.26 0.12
C THR A 26 2.32 -10.99 -0.45
N ASN A 27 3.36 -11.52 0.20
CA ASN A 27 4.70 -11.56 -0.37
C ASN A 27 4.86 -12.65 -1.45
N GLY A 28 3.87 -13.54 -1.62
CA GLY A 28 3.82 -14.59 -2.65
C GLY A 28 4.73 -15.79 -2.42
N THR A 29 5.65 -15.74 -1.45
CA THR A 29 6.70 -16.77 -1.24
C THR A 29 6.13 -18.14 -0.86
N LEU A 30 4.94 -18.17 -0.26
CA LEU A 30 4.27 -19.38 0.21
C LEU A 30 3.31 -19.99 -0.81
N ILE A 31 3.01 -19.32 -1.93
CA ILE A 31 2.06 -19.83 -2.93
C ILE A 31 2.64 -21.06 -3.64
N ARG A 32 1.84 -22.13 -3.72
CA ARG A 32 2.09 -23.37 -4.46
C ARG A 32 0.90 -23.68 -5.37
N LYS A 33 1.11 -24.58 -6.35
CA LYS A 33 0.07 -24.98 -7.32
C LYS A 33 -1.19 -25.57 -6.65
N GLN A 34 -1.03 -26.22 -5.50
CA GLN A 34 -2.13 -26.80 -4.72
C GLN A 34 -3.01 -25.75 -4.02
N ASP A 35 -2.51 -24.53 -3.79
CA ASP A 35 -3.23 -23.49 -3.05
C ASP A 35 -4.21 -22.74 -3.96
N VAL A 36 -4.08 -22.87 -5.28
CA VAL A 36 -4.85 -22.15 -6.28
C VAL A 36 -6.36 -22.21 -6.05
N SER A 37 -6.91 -23.39 -5.73
CA SER A 37 -8.36 -23.54 -5.54
C SER A 37 -8.87 -22.75 -4.35
N MET A 38 -8.01 -22.50 -3.37
CA MET A 38 -8.30 -21.65 -2.23
C MET A 38 -8.15 -20.17 -2.61
N LEU A 39 -7.14 -19.83 -3.42
CA LEU A 39 -6.92 -18.46 -3.90
C LEU A 39 -8.00 -17.96 -4.86
N SER A 40 -8.71 -18.84 -5.57
CA SER A 40 -9.81 -18.46 -6.48
C SER A 40 -11.04 -17.86 -5.80
N HIS A 41 -11.08 -17.82 -4.46
CA HIS A 41 -12.11 -17.12 -3.71
C HIS A 41 -11.85 -15.61 -3.56
N PHE A 42 -10.66 -15.15 -3.94
CA PHE A 42 -10.32 -13.73 -4.04
C PHE A 42 -10.57 -13.24 -5.47
N ASP A 43 -11.01 -11.99 -5.59
CA ASP A 43 -11.16 -11.33 -6.89
C ASP A 43 -9.80 -10.90 -7.45
N GLU A 44 -8.83 -10.66 -6.56
CA GLU A 44 -7.49 -10.22 -6.91
C GLU A 44 -6.45 -10.60 -5.87
N ILE A 45 -5.22 -10.86 -6.31
CA ILE A 45 -4.05 -11.05 -5.44
C ILE A 45 -3.04 -9.93 -5.71
N GLN A 46 -2.75 -9.12 -4.69
CA GLN A 46 -1.69 -8.13 -4.74
C GLN A 46 -0.39 -8.71 -4.21
N PHE A 47 0.63 -8.73 -5.06
CA PHE A 47 1.96 -9.23 -4.75
C PHE A 47 2.89 -8.10 -4.37
N SER A 48 3.58 -8.27 -3.25
CA SER A 48 4.64 -7.36 -2.88
C SER A 48 5.92 -7.65 -3.66
N LEU A 49 6.35 -6.72 -4.50
CA LEU A 49 7.53 -6.84 -5.34
C LEU A 49 8.30 -5.52 -5.40
N ASP A 50 9.40 -5.44 -4.66
CA ASP A 50 10.14 -4.18 -4.49
C ASP A 50 11.31 -3.98 -5.47
N GLY A 51 11.32 -4.69 -6.59
CA GLY A 51 12.37 -4.54 -7.59
C GLY A 51 12.63 -5.79 -8.41
N LEU A 52 13.58 -5.69 -9.34
CA LEU A 52 14.23 -6.86 -9.90
C LEU A 52 15.03 -7.57 -8.80
N LYS A 53 15.36 -8.85 -8.99
CA LYS A 53 15.99 -9.73 -8.01
C LYS A 53 16.85 -9.06 -6.94
N GLY A 54 17.93 -8.38 -7.33
CA GLY A 54 18.83 -7.73 -6.36
C GLY A 54 18.20 -6.60 -5.52
N GLY A 55 17.27 -5.81 -6.07
CA GLY A 55 16.55 -4.79 -5.30
C GLY A 55 15.51 -5.42 -4.36
N HIS A 56 14.71 -6.35 -4.89
CA HIS A 56 13.71 -7.06 -4.12
C HIS A 56 14.32 -7.83 -2.94
N GLU A 57 15.37 -8.61 -3.19
CA GLU A 57 16.02 -9.43 -2.16
C GLU A 57 16.83 -8.58 -1.17
N ALA A 58 17.28 -7.39 -1.56
CA ALA A 58 17.90 -6.46 -0.61
C ALA A 58 16.90 -6.08 0.50
N LEU A 59 15.65 -5.77 0.15
CA LEU A 59 14.64 -5.35 1.13
C LEU A 59 13.92 -6.54 1.79
N ARG A 60 13.61 -7.59 1.03
CA ARG A 60 12.76 -8.72 1.50
C ARG A 60 13.54 -9.94 1.97
N GLY A 61 14.85 -9.95 1.78
CA GLY A 61 15.72 -11.06 2.13
C GLY A 61 16.02 -11.98 0.93
N PRO A 62 17.07 -12.80 1.04
CA PRO A 62 17.57 -13.63 -0.05
C PRO A 62 16.56 -14.71 -0.47
N TRP A 63 16.61 -15.10 -1.74
CA TRP A 63 15.80 -16.18 -2.33
C TRP A 63 14.30 -15.90 -2.43
N THR A 64 13.86 -14.67 -2.19
CA THR A 64 12.43 -14.30 -2.20
C THR A 64 11.92 -13.98 -3.60
N PHE A 65 12.75 -13.36 -4.45
CA PHE A 65 12.31 -12.90 -5.78
C PHE A 65 11.73 -14.03 -6.64
N ASP A 66 12.49 -15.10 -6.86
CA ASP A 66 12.05 -16.22 -7.71
C ASP A 66 10.81 -16.92 -7.13
N GLN A 67 10.63 -16.89 -5.79
CA GLN A 67 9.45 -17.44 -5.15
C GLN A 67 8.21 -16.59 -5.38
N THR A 68 8.35 -15.26 -5.26
CA THR A 68 7.29 -14.30 -5.57
C THR A 68 6.89 -14.37 -7.04
N VAL A 69 7.85 -14.40 -7.97
CA VAL A 69 7.57 -14.52 -9.42
C VAL A 69 6.84 -15.82 -9.73
N ARG A 70 7.28 -16.95 -9.17
CA ARG A 70 6.54 -18.22 -9.31
C ARG A 70 5.11 -18.12 -8.76
N GLY A 71 4.92 -17.44 -7.63
CA GLY A 71 3.59 -17.21 -7.07
C GLY A 71 2.68 -16.42 -8.01
N ILE A 72 3.23 -15.37 -8.63
CA ILE A 72 2.55 -14.56 -9.66
C ILE A 72 2.12 -15.44 -10.83
N GLU A 73 3.04 -16.24 -11.39
CA GLU A 73 2.77 -17.13 -12.53
C GLU A 73 1.66 -18.13 -12.23
N ILE A 74 1.70 -18.77 -11.05
CA ILE A 74 0.67 -19.74 -10.62
C ILE A 74 -0.72 -19.11 -10.57
N VAL A 75 -0.82 -17.87 -10.05
CA VAL A 75 -2.10 -17.15 -9.95
C VAL A 75 -2.60 -16.71 -11.33
N ARG A 76 -1.69 -16.22 -12.20
CA ARG A 76 -2.02 -15.83 -13.58
C ARG A 76 -2.49 -17.00 -14.45
N GLU A 77 -1.85 -18.17 -14.35
CA GLU A 77 -2.25 -19.40 -15.07
C GLU A 77 -3.71 -19.81 -14.82
N LYS A 78 -4.31 -19.27 -13.76
CA LYS A 78 -5.66 -19.60 -13.31
C LYS A 78 -6.67 -18.49 -13.56
N GLY A 79 -6.25 -17.42 -14.22
CA GLY A 79 -7.11 -16.30 -14.60
C GLY A 79 -7.54 -15.43 -13.43
N ILE A 80 -6.85 -15.50 -12.29
CA ILE A 80 -7.09 -14.59 -11.16
C ILE A 80 -6.32 -13.30 -11.43
N SER A 81 -6.98 -12.16 -11.28
CA SER A 81 -6.37 -10.85 -11.42
C SER A 81 -5.21 -10.65 -10.45
N ILE A 82 -4.14 -10.02 -10.91
CA ILE A 82 -2.99 -9.70 -10.08
C ILE A 82 -2.79 -8.18 -10.02
N SER A 83 -2.25 -7.73 -8.90
CA SER A 83 -1.70 -6.37 -8.76
C SER A 83 -0.32 -6.44 -8.13
N ILE A 84 0.47 -5.40 -8.33
CA ILE A 84 1.82 -5.30 -7.78
C ILE A 84 1.89 -4.13 -6.80
N ALA A 85 2.55 -4.33 -5.66
CA ALA A 85 2.91 -3.27 -4.72
C ALA A 85 4.43 -3.18 -4.63
N THR A 86 4.97 -1.98 -4.82
CA THR A 86 6.41 -1.69 -4.81
C THR A 86 6.72 -0.55 -3.85
N MET A 87 7.59 -0.81 -2.88
CA MET A 87 8.20 0.23 -2.06
C MET A 87 9.45 0.76 -2.76
N VAL A 88 9.55 2.07 -2.93
CA VAL A 88 10.74 2.72 -3.47
C VAL A 88 11.83 2.74 -2.40
N HIS A 89 13.02 2.26 -2.73
CA HIS A 89 14.15 2.24 -1.80
C HIS A 89 15.49 2.33 -2.54
N ARG A 90 16.55 2.68 -1.83
CA ARG A 90 17.86 3.02 -2.44
C ARG A 90 18.41 1.97 -3.42
N HIS A 91 18.13 0.69 -3.16
CA HIS A 91 18.65 -0.42 -3.95
C HIS A 91 17.83 -0.74 -5.21
N ASN A 92 16.64 -0.17 -5.41
CA ASN A 92 15.83 -0.39 -6.62
C ASN A 92 15.83 0.78 -7.62
N LEU A 93 16.23 1.99 -7.20
CA LEU A 93 16.17 3.22 -8.02
C LEU A 93 16.84 3.08 -9.39
N LYS A 94 18.08 2.59 -9.43
CA LYS A 94 18.88 2.51 -10.67
C LYS A 94 18.30 1.58 -11.73
N LYS A 95 17.40 0.67 -11.36
CA LYS A 95 16.82 -0.33 -12.26
C LYS A 95 15.31 -0.16 -12.40
N PHE A 96 14.75 0.95 -11.94
CA PHE A 96 13.30 1.14 -11.91
C PHE A 96 12.67 1.14 -13.30
N ASP A 97 13.29 1.77 -14.31
CA ASP A 97 12.77 1.73 -15.68
C ASP A 97 12.71 0.31 -16.25
N ARG A 98 13.68 -0.54 -15.87
CA ARG A 98 13.69 -1.96 -16.26
C ARG A 98 12.66 -2.75 -15.48
N LEU A 99 12.43 -2.42 -14.22
CA LEU A 99 11.36 -2.97 -13.40
C LEU A 99 9.99 -2.63 -14.02
N ALA A 100 9.78 -1.37 -14.40
CA ALA A 100 8.55 -0.90 -15.02
C ALA A 100 8.20 -1.69 -16.29
N LYS A 101 9.16 -1.83 -17.22
CA LYS A 101 8.98 -2.64 -18.43
C LYS A 101 8.68 -4.11 -18.13
N TRP A 102 9.27 -4.66 -17.07
CA TRP A 102 9.04 -6.04 -16.66
C TRP A 102 7.64 -6.22 -16.04
N ILE A 103 7.21 -5.29 -15.19
CA ILE A 103 5.87 -5.28 -14.58
C ILE A 103 4.80 -5.05 -15.65
N GLU A 104 5.03 -4.18 -16.63
CA GLU A 104 4.11 -3.99 -17.76
C GLU A 104 3.82 -5.32 -18.49
N GLY A 105 4.85 -6.15 -18.71
CA GLY A 105 4.68 -7.49 -19.30
C GLY A 105 3.95 -8.52 -18.42
N LEU A 106 3.74 -8.22 -17.13
CA LEU A 106 2.88 -9.03 -16.26
C LEU A 106 1.40 -8.69 -16.43
N GLU A 107 1.09 -7.54 -17.04
CA GLU A 107 -0.27 -7.01 -17.24
C GLU A 107 -1.09 -6.98 -15.92
N PRO A 108 -0.59 -6.34 -14.84
CA PRO A 108 -1.34 -6.25 -13.60
C PRO A 108 -2.54 -5.30 -13.75
N THR A 109 -3.60 -5.57 -12.98
CA THR A 109 -4.76 -4.68 -12.84
C THR A 109 -4.34 -3.33 -12.27
N GLU A 110 -3.49 -3.36 -11.24
CA GLU A 110 -2.95 -2.16 -10.59
C GLU A 110 -1.46 -2.35 -10.28
N TRP A 111 -0.68 -1.27 -10.42
CA TRP A 111 0.68 -1.19 -9.89
C TRP A 111 0.76 -0.03 -8.90
N ASN A 112 0.72 -0.38 -7.62
CA ASN A 112 0.83 0.55 -6.51
C ASN A 112 2.31 0.77 -6.17
N ILE A 113 2.73 2.03 -6.14
CA ILE A 113 4.10 2.43 -5.79
C ILE A 113 4.02 3.41 -4.64
N ASP A 114 4.83 3.23 -3.61
CA ASP A 114 4.90 4.16 -2.49
C ASP A 114 6.34 4.43 -2.06
N VAL A 115 6.56 5.60 -1.45
CA VAL A 115 7.80 5.97 -0.78
C VAL A 115 7.61 5.71 0.71
N PRO A 116 8.33 4.76 1.31
CA PRO A 116 8.03 4.31 2.66
C PRO A 116 8.33 5.40 3.70
N CYS A 117 7.52 5.45 4.76
CA CYS A 117 7.82 6.25 5.94
C CYS A 117 8.88 5.53 6.77
N ALA A 118 9.91 6.25 7.25
CA ALA A 118 10.99 5.68 8.05
C ALA A 118 10.52 5.32 9.48
N THR A 119 9.73 4.25 9.60
CA THR A 119 9.16 3.76 10.85
C THR A 119 9.32 2.24 10.97
N GLY A 120 9.11 1.70 12.17
CA GLY A 120 9.27 0.27 12.46
C GLY A 120 10.66 -0.24 12.08
N ARG A 121 10.75 -1.39 11.43
CA ARG A 121 12.05 -1.93 10.99
C ARG A 121 12.80 -1.01 10.02
N LEU A 122 12.09 -0.22 9.22
CA LEU A 122 12.77 0.67 8.28
C LEU A 122 13.56 1.77 9.01
N SER A 123 13.12 2.24 10.19
CA SER A 123 13.89 3.26 10.93
C SER A 123 15.25 2.76 11.42
N GLU A 124 15.42 1.45 11.54
CA GLU A 124 16.68 0.80 11.93
C GLU A 124 17.60 0.50 10.74
N ASN A 125 17.13 0.69 9.49
CA ASN A 125 17.85 0.33 8.27
C ASN A 125 17.95 1.54 7.30
N PRO A 126 18.75 2.57 7.65
CA PRO A 126 18.87 3.83 6.88
C PRO A 126 19.49 3.68 5.49
N GLU A 127 20.12 2.54 5.19
CA GLU A 127 20.65 2.19 3.87
C GLU A 127 19.54 2.08 2.81
N PHE A 128 18.30 1.78 3.21
CA PHE A 128 17.16 1.68 2.29
C PHE A 128 16.47 3.02 2.04
N TRP A 129 16.69 4.02 2.89
CA TRP A 129 15.96 5.28 2.84
C TRP A 129 16.21 6.00 1.51
N VAL A 130 15.23 6.79 1.09
CA VAL A 130 15.32 7.69 -0.05
C VAL A 130 14.80 9.04 0.37
N THR A 131 15.38 10.12 -0.14
CA THR A 131 14.78 11.44 0.07
C THR A 131 13.48 11.56 -0.73
N PRO A 132 12.60 12.50 -0.36
CA PRO A 132 11.42 12.84 -1.17
C PRO A 132 11.77 13.08 -2.65
N GLU A 133 12.84 13.81 -2.93
CA GLU A 133 13.29 14.15 -4.29
C GLU A 133 13.80 12.94 -5.06
N GLU A 134 14.43 11.97 -4.37
CA GLU A 134 14.87 10.72 -4.97
C GLU A 134 13.69 9.77 -5.25
N GLY A 135 12.75 9.66 -4.31
CA GLY A 135 11.68 8.67 -4.36
C GLY A 135 10.45 9.10 -5.17
N ALA A 136 10.03 10.36 -5.03
CA ALA A 136 8.78 10.87 -5.60
C ALA A 136 8.66 10.68 -7.12
N PRO A 137 9.71 10.86 -7.95
CA PRO A 137 9.60 10.68 -9.40
C PRO A 137 9.09 9.30 -9.80
N PHE A 138 9.37 8.26 -9.01
CA PHE A 138 8.97 6.88 -9.31
C PHE A 138 7.48 6.62 -9.09
N LEU A 139 6.78 7.46 -8.33
CA LEU A 139 5.33 7.36 -8.16
C LEU A 139 4.57 7.56 -9.49
N ARG A 140 5.19 8.20 -10.49
CA ARG A 140 4.61 8.38 -11.83
C ARG A 140 4.46 7.09 -12.63
N TYR A 141 5.16 6.03 -12.23
CA TYR A 141 5.02 4.70 -12.83
C TYR A 141 3.78 3.95 -12.35
N ALA A 142 3.13 4.41 -11.28
CA ALA A 142 1.97 3.74 -10.73
C ALA A 142 0.81 3.73 -11.73
N THR A 143 0.08 2.62 -11.79
CA THR A 143 -1.06 2.42 -12.69
C THR A 143 -2.26 1.87 -11.92
N GLY A 144 -3.47 2.13 -12.42
CA GLY A 144 -4.72 1.74 -11.77
C GLY A 144 -5.35 2.86 -10.94
N GLY A 145 -6.40 2.51 -10.17
CA GLY A 145 -7.07 3.45 -9.29
C GLY A 145 -6.29 3.66 -8.00
N SER A 146 -6.11 4.91 -7.58
CA SER A 146 -5.60 5.21 -6.24
C SER A 146 -6.63 4.77 -5.18
N TYR A 147 -6.17 4.39 -3.98
CA TYR A 147 -7.04 4.12 -2.82
C TYR A 147 -7.89 5.32 -2.36
N HIS A 148 -7.75 6.48 -3.00
CA HIS A 148 -8.49 7.70 -2.69
C HIS A 148 -9.62 7.90 -3.70
N GLY A 149 -10.85 8.06 -3.18
CA GLY A 149 -11.99 8.47 -3.99
C GLY A 149 -11.74 9.84 -4.62
N THR A 150 -12.20 10.04 -5.85
CA THR A 150 -11.87 11.25 -6.64
C THR A 150 -12.61 12.50 -6.15
N ASP A 151 -13.80 12.32 -5.57
CA ASP A 151 -14.79 13.41 -5.49
C ASP A 151 -15.00 13.98 -4.09
N GLU A 152 -14.36 13.42 -3.06
CA GLU A 152 -14.60 13.83 -1.67
C GLU A 152 -13.58 14.89 -1.21
N PRO A 153 -14.00 15.89 -0.40
CA PRO A 153 -13.17 17.02 0.00
C PRO A 153 -12.29 16.73 1.22
N PHE A 154 -11.89 15.48 1.44
CA PHE A 154 -11.13 15.06 2.62
C PHE A 154 -9.72 14.60 2.26
N ALA A 155 -8.78 14.84 3.18
CA ALA A 155 -7.43 14.30 3.10
C ALA A 155 -7.40 12.80 3.44
N CYS A 156 -6.23 12.18 3.31
CA CYS A 156 -6.02 10.76 3.64
C CYS A 156 -6.51 10.40 5.07
N GLY A 157 -7.12 9.21 5.21
CA GLY A 157 -7.71 8.70 6.46
C GLY A 157 -9.24 8.60 6.46
N TYR A 158 -9.92 9.01 5.37
CA TYR A 158 -11.37 8.87 5.24
C TYR A 158 -11.83 7.59 4.53
N HIS A 159 -11.07 7.08 3.56
CA HIS A 159 -11.49 5.97 2.69
C HIS A 159 -10.93 4.60 3.07
N LEU A 160 -10.20 4.52 4.19
CA LEU A 160 -9.54 3.30 4.63
C LEU A 160 -9.89 3.01 6.08
N CYS A 161 -10.36 1.81 6.35
CA CYS A 161 -10.53 1.28 7.69
C CYS A 161 -9.63 0.05 7.83
N THR A 162 -8.71 0.08 8.79
CA THR A 162 -7.82 -1.05 9.11
C THR A 162 -8.28 -1.70 10.39
N VAL A 163 -8.33 -3.03 10.40
CA VAL A 163 -8.56 -3.82 11.63
C VAL A 163 -7.29 -4.62 11.91
N THR A 164 -6.73 -4.47 13.10
CA THR A 164 -5.52 -5.22 13.53
C THR A 164 -5.86 -6.66 13.91
N ALA A 165 -4.84 -7.49 14.13
CA ALA A 165 -5.06 -8.88 14.59
C ALA A 165 -5.63 -8.93 16.01
N GLU A 166 -5.37 -7.89 16.80
CA GLU A 166 -5.87 -7.66 18.16
C GLU A 166 -7.32 -7.15 18.16
N GLY A 167 -7.82 -6.74 16.98
CA GLY A 167 -9.19 -6.24 16.81
C GLY A 167 -9.32 -4.73 16.98
N ASP A 168 -8.22 -3.97 17.00
CA ASP A 168 -8.26 -2.51 17.00
C ASP A 168 -8.68 -1.97 15.64
N VAL A 169 -9.51 -0.94 15.63
CA VAL A 169 -10.02 -0.29 14.42
C VAL A 169 -9.28 1.02 14.21
N LEU A 170 -8.60 1.18 13.08
CA LEU A 170 -7.74 2.32 12.77
C LEU A 170 -8.17 3.00 11.45
N LYS A 171 -7.97 4.31 11.35
CA LYS A 171 -8.13 5.08 10.10
C LYS A 171 -7.09 4.75 9.02
N CYS A 172 -5.97 4.13 9.42
CA CYS A 172 -4.90 3.65 8.56
C CYS A 172 -3.95 2.79 9.41
N GLY A 173 -3.32 1.77 8.83
CA GLY A 173 -2.44 0.84 9.53
C GLY A 173 -1.19 1.46 10.18
N PHE A 174 -0.91 2.74 9.95
CA PHE A 174 0.17 3.46 10.64
C PHE A 174 -0.23 4.05 12.00
N TYR A 175 -1.53 4.14 12.32
CA TYR A 175 -2.04 4.79 13.54
C TYR A 175 -2.31 3.78 14.66
N THR A 176 -1.42 2.81 14.88
CA THR A 176 -1.58 1.78 15.93
C THR A 176 -1.67 2.35 17.34
N GLU A 177 -1.05 3.51 17.58
CA GLU A 177 -1.07 4.21 18.87
C GLU A 177 -2.35 5.04 19.10
N GLU A 178 -3.18 5.22 18.06
CA GLU A 178 -4.40 6.04 18.09
C GLU A 178 -5.60 5.27 17.52
N PRO A 179 -6.01 4.15 18.13
CA PRO A 179 -7.17 3.40 17.66
C PRO A 179 -8.45 4.22 17.81
N LEU A 180 -9.37 4.04 16.85
CA LEU A 180 -10.70 4.63 16.88
C LEU A 180 -11.65 3.87 17.82
N GLY A 181 -11.30 2.64 18.17
CA GLY A 181 -12.05 1.73 19.02
C GLY A 181 -11.67 0.27 18.76
N SER A 182 -12.42 -0.67 19.31
CA SER A 182 -12.21 -2.11 19.07
C SER A 182 -13.39 -2.73 18.32
N LEU A 183 -13.15 -3.85 17.63
CA LEU A 183 -14.23 -4.70 17.09
C LEU A 183 -15.20 -5.19 18.17
N GLN A 184 -14.76 -5.27 19.43
CA GLN A 184 -15.65 -5.61 20.56
C GLN A 184 -16.77 -4.59 20.75
N ASP A 185 -16.51 -3.32 20.42
CA ASP A 185 -17.49 -2.23 20.47
C ASP A 185 -18.38 -2.20 19.22
N GLY A 186 -17.99 -2.94 18.18
CA GLY A 186 -18.61 -2.95 16.86
C GLY A 186 -17.91 -2.02 15.87
N LEU A 187 -17.71 -2.52 14.64
CA LEU A 187 -16.98 -1.80 13.58
C LEU A 187 -17.56 -0.41 13.30
N GLU A 188 -18.89 -0.29 13.23
CA GLU A 188 -19.56 0.99 12.96
C GLU A 188 -19.35 2.00 14.10
N VAL A 189 -19.40 1.54 15.35
CA VAL A 189 -19.24 2.38 16.54
C VAL A 189 -17.83 2.96 16.60
N ALA A 190 -16.83 2.10 16.37
CA ALA A 190 -15.44 2.53 16.28
C ALA A 190 -15.22 3.47 15.09
N TRP A 191 -15.76 3.14 13.91
CA TRP A 191 -15.56 3.97 12.72
C TRP A 191 -16.16 5.37 12.83
N LYS A 192 -17.30 5.51 13.53
CA LYS A 192 -17.93 6.81 13.82
C LYS A 192 -17.07 7.76 14.67
N GLN A 193 -16.01 7.27 15.32
CA GLN A 193 -15.04 8.12 16.02
C GLN A 193 -14.06 8.82 15.08
N SER A 194 -13.98 8.38 13.81
CA SER A 194 -13.12 9.01 12.80
C SER A 194 -13.50 10.47 12.59
N LYS A 195 -12.49 11.34 12.54
CA LYS A 195 -12.64 12.78 12.27
C LYS A 195 -11.98 13.09 10.94
N PRO A 196 -12.73 13.15 9.83
CA PRO A 196 -12.19 13.45 8.52
C PRO A 196 -11.58 14.85 8.52
N LEU A 197 -10.41 15.01 7.90
CA LEU A 197 -9.75 16.31 7.78
C LEU A 197 -10.07 16.92 6.41
N PRO A 198 -10.84 18.02 6.32
CA PRO A 198 -11.12 18.68 5.05
C PRO A 198 -9.83 19.19 4.41
N ILE A 199 -9.69 19.06 3.09
CA ILE A 199 -8.50 19.54 2.37
C ILE A 199 -8.32 21.06 2.50
N SER A 200 -9.39 21.82 2.71
CA SER A 200 -9.39 23.26 2.95
C SER A 200 -8.79 23.67 4.30
N GLN A 201 -8.58 22.73 5.22
CA GLN A 201 -7.92 22.99 6.50
C GLN A 201 -6.42 22.68 6.49
N LEU A 202 -5.88 22.26 5.34
CA LEU A 202 -4.47 21.94 5.20
C LEU A 202 -3.65 23.21 4.96
N GLU A 203 -2.41 23.21 5.46
CA GLU A 203 -1.38 24.23 5.15
C GLU A 203 -0.99 24.28 3.67
N CYS A 204 -1.55 23.36 2.86
CA CYS A 204 -1.43 23.38 1.41
C CYS A 204 -2.27 24.50 0.78
N ASP A 205 -3.37 24.93 1.39
CA ASP A 205 -4.28 25.91 0.79
C ASP A 205 -3.73 27.35 0.88
N PRO A 206 -3.64 28.12 -0.22
CA PRO A 206 -3.95 27.75 -1.60
C PRO A 206 -2.75 27.09 -2.32
N CYS A 207 -2.96 25.87 -2.83
CA CYS A 207 -2.00 25.17 -3.70
C CYS A 207 -2.73 24.71 -4.97
N PRO A 208 -2.18 25.00 -6.17
CA PRO A 208 -2.83 24.64 -7.43
C PRO A 208 -2.96 23.13 -7.64
N SER A 209 -2.14 22.32 -6.96
CA SER A 209 -2.19 20.85 -7.06
C SER A 209 -3.03 20.21 -5.96
N LEU A 210 -3.66 20.98 -5.07
CA LEU A 210 -4.37 20.43 -3.90
C LEU A 210 -5.59 19.58 -4.28
N SER A 211 -6.30 19.92 -5.36
CA SER A 211 -7.45 19.12 -5.84
C SER A 211 -7.05 17.70 -6.22
N ASP A 212 -5.86 17.53 -6.80
CA ASP A 212 -5.37 16.26 -7.34
C ASP A 212 -4.54 15.52 -6.27
N CYS A 213 -3.72 16.26 -5.52
CA CYS A 213 -2.87 15.73 -4.46
C CYS A 213 -3.64 15.36 -3.19
N LYS A 214 -4.76 16.05 -2.91
CA LYS A 214 -5.55 15.96 -1.66
C LYS A 214 -4.71 16.11 -0.38
N GLY A 215 -3.56 16.77 -0.48
CA GLY A 215 -2.59 16.94 0.59
C GLY A 215 -1.62 15.77 0.81
N GLY A 216 -1.83 14.61 0.19
CA GLY A 216 -0.97 13.44 0.38
C GLY A 216 -1.15 12.74 1.74
N CYS A 217 -0.18 11.90 2.09
CA CYS A 217 -0.24 11.04 3.28
C CYS A 217 -0.15 11.87 4.57
N ARG A 218 -1.16 11.75 5.42
CA ARG A 218 -1.20 12.46 6.72
C ARG A 218 -0.22 11.91 7.75
N PHE A 219 0.21 10.66 7.59
CA PHE A 219 1.23 10.06 8.44
C PHE A 219 2.65 10.51 8.05
N ARG A 220 2.89 10.73 6.76
CA ARG A 220 4.18 11.21 6.23
C ARG A 220 4.34 12.73 6.34
N ALA A 221 3.23 13.46 6.45
CA ALA A 221 3.24 14.91 6.55
C ALA A 221 3.97 15.42 7.80
N LEU A 222 4.54 16.63 7.69
CA LEU A 222 5.33 17.26 8.77
C LEU A 222 4.50 17.59 10.03
N SER A 223 3.17 17.65 9.88
CA SER A 223 2.18 17.81 10.93
C SER A 223 0.84 17.25 10.40
N LEU A 224 -0.17 17.08 11.26
CA LEU A 224 -1.50 16.62 10.85
C LEU A 224 -2.09 17.46 9.70
N LYS A 225 -1.88 18.78 9.73
CA LYS A 225 -2.34 19.74 8.70
C LYS A 225 -1.26 20.08 7.69
N GLY A 226 -0.04 19.62 7.93
CA GLY A 226 1.14 19.95 7.16
C GLY A 226 1.21 19.29 5.79
N LYS A 227 2.31 19.58 5.11
CA LYS A 227 2.59 19.11 3.76
C LYS A 227 3.24 17.73 3.79
N ASP A 228 2.81 16.84 2.91
CA ASP A 228 3.52 15.59 2.61
C ASP A 228 4.74 15.91 1.71
N PRO A 229 5.98 15.72 2.19
CA PRO A 229 7.16 16.10 1.43
C PRO A 229 7.34 15.31 0.13
N VAL A 230 6.94 14.04 0.09
CA VAL A 230 7.02 13.21 -1.12
C VAL A 230 6.06 13.73 -2.17
N MET A 231 4.82 14.04 -1.77
CA MET A 231 3.83 14.55 -2.71
C MET A 231 4.17 15.97 -3.17
N CYS A 232 4.69 16.83 -2.28
CA CYS A 232 5.22 18.12 -2.68
C CYS A 232 6.32 17.95 -3.74
N ALA A 233 7.30 17.06 -3.51
CA ALA A 233 8.35 16.79 -4.50
C ALA A 233 7.79 16.25 -5.83
N LEU A 234 6.80 15.35 -5.79
CA LEU A 234 6.14 14.83 -6.99
C LEU A 234 5.52 15.94 -7.83
N TYR A 235 4.85 16.90 -7.20
CA TYR A 235 4.18 18.02 -7.85
C TYR A 235 5.07 19.26 -8.08
N GLY A 236 6.36 19.20 -7.71
CA GLY A 236 7.31 20.30 -7.89
C GLY A 236 7.20 21.44 -6.87
N HIS A 237 6.60 21.17 -5.71
CA HIS A 237 6.43 22.11 -4.60
C HIS A 237 7.44 21.83 -3.48
N LYS A 238 7.68 22.81 -2.60
CA LYS A 238 8.49 22.65 -1.39
C LYS A 238 7.61 22.36 -0.16
N ALA A 239 7.94 21.30 0.56
CA ALA A 239 7.41 21.04 1.90
C ALA A 239 8.33 21.69 2.96
N THR A 240 8.31 23.01 3.06
CA THR A 240 8.95 23.71 4.18
C THR A 240 7.92 23.94 5.27
N GLN A 241 8.31 23.71 6.54
CA GLN A 241 7.61 24.33 7.67
C GLN A 241 7.81 25.84 7.54
N THR A 242 6.72 26.60 7.52
CA THR A 242 6.77 28.04 7.83
C THR A 242 6.96 28.23 9.31
#